data_AF-A0A7Y6EZX8-F1
#
_entry.id   AF-A0A7Y6EZX8-F1
#
_cell.length_a   1.000
_cell.length_b   1.000
_cell.length_c   1.000
_cell.angle_alpha   90.00
_cell.angle_beta   90.00
_cell.angle_gamma   90.00
#
_symmetry.space_group_name_H-M   'P 1'
#
loop_
_entity.id
_entity.type
_entity.pdbx_description
1 polymer ?
#
loop_
_entity_poly.entity_id
_entity_poly.type
_entity_poly.pdbx_seq_one_letter_code
_entity_poly.pdbx_strand_id
1 'polypeptide(L)'
;MSKPMTMTPEVIEEGKRNIHWTEMHMPLLAELKARFSEEKPFAGLTIGICIHVEPKTAVLCRTLQAGGAHVVLTGSPGTTKDSVAAALIAEGITVYGQRSDGRTQHMHNIHRVLQHQPHLLMDNGADLARTLLQHYDYTSLIGGTEETTTGANLLRE
;
A
#
# COMPACT_ATOMS: atom_id res chain seq x y z
N MET A 1 2.12 -14.86 17.23
CA MET A 1 2.76 -14.50 15.94
C MET A 1 1.91 -15.05 14.83
N SER A 2 1.54 -14.24 13.83
CA SER A 2 0.85 -14.73 12.64
C SER A 2 1.76 -15.68 11.85
N LYS A 3 1.16 -16.69 11.20
CA LYS A 3 1.89 -17.61 10.30
C LYS A 3 2.57 -16.78 9.20
N PRO A 4 3.79 -17.10 8.74
CA PRO A 4 4.39 -16.40 7.60
C PRO A 4 3.53 -16.55 6.34
N MET A 5 3.51 -15.51 5.51
CA MET A 5 2.81 -15.48 4.23
C MET A 5 3.34 -16.59 3.30
N THR A 6 2.43 -17.27 2.61
CA THR A 6 2.78 -18.28 1.61
C THR A 6 3.35 -17.62 0.35
N MET A 7 4.58 -17.98 -0.03
CA MET A 7 5.32 -17.40 -1.16
C MET A 7 5.68 -18.45 -2.22
N THR A 8 4.79 -19.39 -2.52
CA THR A 8 5.07 -20.40 -3.56
C THR A 8 4.92 -19.80 -4.97
N PRO A 9 5.59 -20.36 -5.99
CA PRO A 9 5.44 -19.91 -7.37
C PRO A 9 3.98 -19.86 -7.84
N GLU A 10 3.16 -20.83 -7.44
CA GLU A 10 1.75 -20.91 -7.85
C GLU A 10 0.94 -19.72 -7.31
N VAL A 11 1.15 -19.36 -6.04
CA VAL A 11 0.48 -18.22 -5.39
C VAL A 11 0.91 -16.89 -6.01
N ILE A 12 2.20 -16.74 -6.31
CA ILE A 12 2.75 -15.54 -6.95
C ILE A 12 2.17 -15.39 -8.36
N GLU A 13 2.16 -16.46 -9.15
CA GLU A 13 1.63 -16.43 -10.53
C GLU A 13 0.11 -16.21 -10.56
N GLU A 14 -0.63 -16.74 -9.58
CA GLU A 14 -2.05 -16.39 -9.41
C GLU A 14 -2.25 -14.89 -9.17
N GLY A 15 -1.47 -14.31 -8.26
CA GLY A 15 -1.48 -12.88 -8.00
C GLY A 15 -1.19 -12.06 -9.26
N LYS A 16 -0.12 -12.40 -9.98
CA LYS A 16 0.27 -11.72 -11.22
C LYS A 16 -0.83 -11.78 -12.28
N ARG A 17 -1.48 -12.94 -12.48
CA ARG A 17 -2.60 -13.07 -13.43
C ARG A 17 -3.76 -12.15 -13.06
N ASN A 18 -4.16 -12.13 -11.78
CA ASN A 18 -5.25 -11.30 -11.30
C ASN A 18 -4.94 -9.79 -11.42
N ILE A 19 -3.71 -9.40 -11.10
CA ILE A 19 -3.24 -8.01 -11.25
C ILE A 19 -3.23 -7.62 -12.72
N HIS A 20 -2.68 -8.48 -13.60
CA HIS A 20 -2.64 -8.21 -15.04
C HIS A 20 -4.03 -8.04 -15.64
N TRP A 21 -4.97 -8.94 -15.32
CA TRP A 21 -6.36 -8.80 -15.76
C TRP A 21 -6.97 -7.47 -15.30
N THR A 22 -6.68 -7.05 -14.07
CA THR A 22 -7.17 -5.79 -13.52
C THR A 22 -6.53 -4.57 -14.21
N GLU A 23 -5.23 -4.62 -14.50
CA GLU A 23 -4.49 -3.57 -15.20
C GLU A 23 -5.09 -3.28 -16.58
N MET A 24 -5.53 -4.31 -17.30
CA MET A 24 -6.23 -4.17 -18.60
C MET A 24 -7.56 -3.41 -18.52
N HIS A 25 -8.15 -3.27 -17.33
CA HIS A 25 -9.43 -2.60 -17.10
C HIS A 25 -9.29 -1.27 -16.32
N MET A 26 -8.06 -0.77 -16.14
CA MET A 26 -7.78 0.50 -15.44
C MET A 26 -7.05 1.48 -16.37
N PRO A 27 -7.68 1.98 -17.46
CA PRO A 27 -7.00 2.77 -18.49
C PRO A 27 -6.37 4.06 -17.95
N LEU A 28 -7.00 4.70 -16.95
CA LEU A 28 -6.46 5.89 -16.31
C LEU A 28 -5.12 5.62 -15.61
N LEU A 29 -4.99 4.49 -14.88
CA LEU A 29 -3.72 4.14 -14.25
C LEU A 29 -2.67 3.69 -15.26
N ALA A 30 -3.08 3.11 -16.39
CA ALA A 30 -2.17 2.78 -17.48
C ALA A 30 -1.56 4.04 -18.11
N GLU A 31 -2.38 5.05 -18.40
CA GLU A 31 -1.92 6.36 -18.88
C GLU A 31 -1.00 7.05 -17.87
N LEU A 32 -1.41 7.10 -16.60
CA LEU A 32 -0.59 7.67 -15.53
C LEU A 32 0.73 6.94 -15.35
N LYS A 33 0.74 5.61 -15.46
CA LYS A 33 1.96 4.80 -15.36
C LYS A 33 2.93 5.10 -16.50
N ALA A 34 2.44 5.26 -17.73
CA ALA A 34 3.27 5.66 -18.86
C ALA A 34 3.90 7.03 -18.60
N ARG A 35 3.09 8.03 -18.23
CA ARG A 35 3.59 9.39 -17.93
C ARG A 35 4.57 9.41 -16.75
N PHE A 36 4.22 8.77 -15.63
CA PHE A 36 5.06 8.73 -14.43
C PHE A 36 6.37 7.98 -14.66
N SER A 37 6.39 7.00 -15.58
CA SER A 37 7.62 6.30 -15.93
C SER A 37 8.68 7.20 -16.58
N GLU A 38 8.25 8.31 -17.22
CA GLU A 38 9.12 9.32 -17.82
C GLU A 38 9.42 10.45 -16.82
N GLU A 39 8.38 11.01 -16.20
CA GLU A 39 8.49 12.18 -15.32
C GLU A 39 9.13 11.88 -13.96
N LYS A 40 9.00 10.63 -13.47
CA LYS A 40 9.43 10.18 -12.14
C LYS A 40 9.06 11.16 -11.00
N PRO A 41 7.77 11.56 -10.88
CA PRO A 41 7.38 12.63 -9.95
C PRO A 41 7.58 12.29 -8.47
N PHE A 42 7.77 11.02 -8.14
CA PHE A 42 7.98 10.53 -6.78
C PHE A 42 9.41 10.05 -6.53
N ALA A 43 10.36 10.39 -7.41
CA ALA A 43 11.76 10.02 -7.24
C ALA A 43 12.29 10.48 -5.87
N GLY A 44 12.84 9.52 -5.10
CA GLY A 44 13.37 9.78 -3.76
C GLY A 44 12.32 9.89 -2.65
N LEU A 45 11.02 9.77 -2.98
CA LEU A 45 9.95 9.81 -1.99
C LEU A 45 9.52 8.41 -1.57
N THR A 46 9.28 8.26 -0.28
CA THR A 46 8.61 7.08 0.30
C THR A 46 7.11 7.34 0.43
N ILE A 47 6.29 6.43 -0.07
CA ILE A 47 4.82 6.47 0.08
C ILE A 47 4.40 5.33 1.00
N GLY A 48 3.86 5.68 2.16
CA GLY A 48 3.28 4.76 3.13
C GLY A 48 1.78 4.58 2.87
N ILE A 49 1.34 3.35 2.72
CA ILE A 49 -0.04 3.05 2.31
C ILE A 49 -0.72 2.11 3.32
N CYS A 50 -1.94 2.44 3.72
CA CYS A 50 -2.84 1.55 4.46
C CYS A 50 -4.20 1.50 3.76
N ILE A 51 -4.34 0.57 2.81
CA ILE A 51 -5.59 0.34 2.07
C ILE A 51 -5.74 -1.15 1.75
N HIS A 52 -6.94 -1.62 1.41
CA HIS A 52 -7.16 -3.04 1.10
C HIS A 52 -6.17 -3.56 0.03
N VAL A 53 -5.46 -4.65 0.33
CA VAL A 53 -4.47 -5.23 -0.60
C VAL A 53 -5.19 -6.16 -1.57
N GLU A 54 -5.58 -5.62 -2.71
CA GLU A 54 -6.34 -6.27 -3.78
C GLU A 54 -5.73 -5.94 -5.15
N PRO A 55 -6.14 -6.61 -6.25
CA PRO A 55 -5.53 -6.39 -7.57
C PRO A 55 -5.50 -4.92 -8.01
N LYS A 56 -6.58 -4.15 -7.76
CA LYS A 56 -6.66 -2.71 -8.09
C LYS A 56 -5.61 -1.87 -7.35
N THR A 57 -5.37 -2.19 -6.08
CA THR A 57 -4.34 -1.57 -5.25
C THR A 57 -2.95 -1.91 -5.76
N ALA A 58 -2.75 -3.14 -6.23
CA ALA A 58 -1.47 -3.53 -6.82
C ALA A 58 -1.18 -2.74 -8.11
N VAL A 59 -2.18 -2.51 -8.96
CA VAL A 59 -2.01 -1.64 -10.16
C VAL A 59 -1.63 -0.22 -9.74
N LEU A 60 -2.29 0.34 -8.73
CA LEU A 60 -1.94 1.64 -8.16
C LEU A 60 -0.48 1.66 -7.64
N CYS A 61 -0.07 0.65 -6.86
CA CYS A 61 1.29 0.57 -6.33
C CYS A 61 2.35 0.49 -7.45
N ARG A 62 2.06 -0.28 -8.52
CA ARG A 62 2.93 -0.34 -9.71
C ARG A 62 3.02 1.01 -10.42
N THR A 63 1.92 1.76 -10.51
CA THR A 63 1.92 3.11 -11.09
C THR A 63 2.77 4.07 -10.26
N LEU A 64 2.67 4.02 -8.93
CA LEU A 64 3.48 4.86 -8.03
C LEU A 64 4.97 4.49 -8.08
N GLN A 65 5.29 3.19 -8.08
CA GLN A 65 6.66 2.70 -8.22
C GLN A 65 7.26 3.08 -9.60
N ALA A 66 6.46 3.02 -10.67
CA ALA A 66 6.89 3.51 -11.98
C ALA A 66 7.20 5.02 -11.94
N GLY A 67 6.53 5.79 -11.09
CA GLY A 67 6.83 7.18 -10.78
C GLY A 67 8.08 7.42 -9.92
N GLY A 68 8.83 6.38 -9.56
CA GLY A 68 10.07 6.49 -8.78
C GLY A 68 9.88 6.42 -7.26
N ALA A 69 8.66 6.17 -6.78
CA ALA A 69 8.38 6.05 -5.36
C ALA A 69 8.97 4.77 -4.74
N HIS A 70 9.45 4.87 -3.51
CA HIS A 70 9.58 3.72 -2.62
C HIS A 70 8.22 3.44 -1.97
N VAL A 71 7.53 2.38 -2.41
CA VAL A 71 6.19 2.04 -1.94
C VAL A 71 6.25 1.01 -0.81
N VAL A 72 5.61 1.34 0.30
CA VAL A 72 5.45 0.45 1.46
C VAL A 72 3.97 0.41 1.83
N LEU A 73 3.35 -0.77 1.79
CA LEU A 73 1.92 -0.89 2.04
C LEU A 73 1.55 -1.93 3.10
N THR A 74 0.42 -1.68 3.76
CA THR A 74 -0.33 -2.66 4.54
C THR A 74 -1.81 -2.61 4.19
N GLY A 75 -2.54 -3.67 4.54
CA GLY A 75 -3.99 -3.73 4.41
C GLY A 75 -4.71 -3.58 5.73
N SER A 76 -6.02 -3.32 5.68
CA SER A 76 -6.90 -3.34 6.84
C SER A 76 -7.13 -4.79 7.32
N PRO A 77 -7.58 -5.02 8.57
CA PRO A 77 -7.78 -6.36 9.13
C PRO A 77 -8.61 -7.27 8.21
N GLY A 78 -8.05 -8.40 7.80
CA GLY A 78 -8.71 -9.38 6.95
C GLY A 78 -8.98 -8.97 5.50
N THR A 79 -8.43 -7.85 5.01
CA THR A 79 -8.74 -7.37 3.65
C THR A 79 -7.70 -7.80 2.61
N THR A 80 -6.51 -8.19 3.06
CA THR A 80 -5.41 -8.60 2.16
C THR A 80 -5.72 -9.87 1.40
N LYS A 81 -5.51 -9.83 0.08
CA LYS A 81 -5.44 -11.01 -0.80
C LYS A 81 -4.00 -11.50 -0.83
N ASP A 82 -3.74 -12.65 -0.22
CA ASP A 82 -2.37 -13.18 -0.04
C ASP A 82 -1.64 -13.38 -1.38
N SER A 83 -2.34 -13.84 -2.43
CA SER A 83 -1.74 -13.98 -3.77
C SER A 83 -1.31 -12.65 -4.37
N VAL A 84 -2.08 -11.58 -4.17
CA VAL A 84 -1.74 -10.22 -4.62
C VAL A 84 -0.55 -9.67 -3.83
N ALA A 85 -0.56 -9.84 -2.50
CA ALA A 85 0.56 -9.43 -1.65
C ALA A 85 1.86 -10.16 -2.04
N ALA A 86 1.79 -11.48 -2.26
CA ALA A 86 2.92 -12.27 -2.71
C ALA A 86 3.48 -11.81 -4.06
N ALA A 87 2.61 -11.49 -5.02
CA ALA A 87 3.02 -10.95 -6.32
C ALA A 87 3.72 -9.59 -6.19
N LEU A 88 3.20 -8.67 -5.38
CA LEU A 88 3.84 -7.38 -5.10
C LEU A 88 5.21 -7.54 -4.44
N ILE A 89 5.33 -8.45 -3.46
CA ILE A 89 6.61 -8.75 -2.80
C ILE A 89 7.62 -9.30 -3.81
N ALA A 90 7.20 -10.22 -4.68
CA ALA A 90 8.06 -10.77 -5.74
C ALA A 90 8.54 -9.71 -6.75
N GLU A 91 7.83 -8.58 -6.85
CA GLU A 91 8.17 -7.42 -7.69
C GLU A 91 8.96 -6.34 -6.94
N GLY A 92 9.35 -6.60 -5.69
CA GLY A 92 10.18 -5.71 -4.89
C GLY A 92 9.41 -4.59 -4.17
N ILE A 93 8.08 -4.68 -4.09
CA ILE A 93 7.26 -3.77 -3.28
C ILE A 93 7.16 -4.33 -1.85
N THR A 94 7.35 -3.47 -0.85
CA THR A 94 7.29 -3.90 0.56
C THR A 94 5.84 -3.99 1.02
N VAL A 95 5.37 -5.21 1.31
CA VAL A 95 4.01 -5.46 1.83
C VAL A 95 4.05 -6.01 3.24
N TYR A 96 3.36 -5.36 4.16
CA TYR A 96 3.12 -5.85 5.51
C TYR A 96 1.67 -6.31 5.64
N GLY A 97 1.48 -7.60 5.86
CA GLY A 97 0.21 -8.16 6.31
C GLY A 97 -0.41 -9.16 5.35
N GLN A 98 -1.43 -9.86 5.83
CA GLN A 98 -2.01 -11.03 5.18
C GLN A 98 -3.47 -11.23 5.59
N ARG A 99 -4.19 -12.12 4.91
CA ARG A 99 -5.64 -12.34 5.07
C ARG A 99 -6.05 -12.71 6.50
N SER A 100 -5.15 -13.36 7.24
CA SER A 100 -5.38 -13.82 8.61
C SER A 100 -5.10 -12.77 9.69
N ASP A 101 -4.65 -11.57 9.31
CA ASP A 101 -4.33 -10.51 10.28
C ASP A 101 -5.60 -9.96 10.94
N GLY A 102 -5.63 -10.05 12.27
CA GLY A 102 -6.59 -9.35 13.12
C GLY A 102 -6.10 -7.95 13.52
N ARG A 103 -6.88 -7.25 14.37
CA ARG A 103 -6.60 -5.85 14.76
C ARG A 103 -5.21 -5.64 15.36
N THR A 104 -4.76 -6.51 16.26
CA THR A 104 -3.43 -6.38 16.89
C THR A 104 -2.30 -6.46 15.86
N GLN A 105 -2.39 -7.42 14.93
CA GLN A 105 -1.37 -7.58 13.89
C GLN A 105 -1.42 -6.42 12.88
N HIS A 106 -2.62 -5.95 12.53
CA HIS A 106 -2.82 -4.75 11.72
C HIS A 106 -2.10 -3.54 12.30
N MET A 107 -2.30 -3.22 13.59
CA MET A 107 -1.58 -2.09 14.21
C MET A 107 -0.07 -2.28 14.19
N HIS A 108 0.42 -3.51 14.40
CA HIS A 108 1.85 -3.79 14.23
C HIS A 108 2.33 -3.53 12.79
N ASN A 109 1.52 -3.87 11.78
CA ASN A 109 1.84 -3.57 10.38
C ASN A 109 1.87 -2.07 10.10
N ILE A 110 0.95 -1.29 10.68
CA ILE A 110 0.96 0.18 10.60
C ILE A 110 2.29 0.73 11.10
N HIS A 111 2.74 0.30 12.29
CA HIS A 111 4.04 0.71 12.82
C HIS A 111 5.20 0.33 11.87
N ARG A 112 5.15 -0.85 11.26
CA ARG A 112 6.16 -1.26 10.27
C ARG A 112 6.16 -0.38 9.03
N VAL A 113 5.00 0.08 8.53
CA VAL A 113 4.93 1.05 7.44
C VAL A 113 5.56 2.39 7.86
N LEU A 114 5.20 2.90 9.04
CA LEU A 114 5.68 4.19 9.54
C LEU A 114 7.19 4.21 9.85
N GLN A 115 7.80 3.06 10.15
CA GLN A 115 9.25 2.93 10.32
C GLN A 115 10.05 3.28 9.05
N HIS A 116 9.42 3.27 7.87
CA HIS A 116 10.05 3.72 6.62
C HIS A 116 10.02 5.25 6.44
N GLN A 117 9.54 6.00 7.43
CA GLN A 117 9.48 7.47 7.42
C GLN A 117 8.84 8.02 6.14
N PRO A 118 7.55 7.70 5.89
CA PRO A 118 6.88 8.08 4.65
C PRO A 118 6.80 9.61 4.49
N HIS A 119 7.04 10.07 3.27
CA HIS A 119 6.88 11.48 2.87
C HIS A 119 5.44 11.77 2.43
N LEU A 120 4.75 10.75 1.92
CA LEU A 120 3.35 10.80 1.51
C LEU A 120 2.58 9.63 2.14
N LEU A 121 1.34 9.88 2.55
CA LEU A 121 0.42 8.85 3.03
C LEU A 121 -0.74 8.60 2.07
N MET A 122 -1.15 7.34 1.97
CA MET A 122 -2.46 6.96 1.41
C MET A 122 -3.19 6.07 2.40
N ASP A 123 -4.32 6.54 2.92
CA ASP A 123 -5.00 5.92 4.05
C ASP A 123 -6.46 5.59 3.72
N ASN A 124 -6.97 4.59 4.44
CA ASN A 124 -8.35 4.13 4.39
C ASN A 124 -8.76 3.80 5.83
N GLY A 125 -9.45 4.74 6.46
CA GLY A 125 -9.93 4.64 7.83
C GLY A 125 -9.07 5.34 8.88
N ALA A 126 -8.11 6.17 8.46
CA ALA A 126 -7.25 7.02 9.30
C ALA A 126 -6.30 6.31 10.29
N ASP A 127 -6.22 4.97 10.32
CA ASP A 127 -5.34 4.27 11.25
C ASP A 127 -3.85 4.64 11.01
N LEU A 128 -3.42 4.81 9.76
CA LEU A 128 -2.03 5.14 9.43
C LEU A 128 -1.71 6.59 9.80
N ALA A 129 -2.53 7.54 9.36
CA ALA A 129 -2.35 8.96 9.61
C ALA A 129 -2.43 9.29 11.10
N ARG A 130 -3.41 8.74 11.84
CA ARG A 130 -3.52 8.98 13.28
C ARG A 130 -2.35 8.39 14.05
N THR A 131 -1.91 7.18 13.70
CA THR A 131 -0.75 6.57 14.35
C THR A 131 0.51 7.39 14.12
N LEU A 132 0.72 7.93 12.91
CA LEU A 132 1.82 8.86 12.63
C LEU A 132 1.75 10.08 13.56
N LEU A 133 0.61 10.78 13.56
CA LEU A 133 0.42 12.01 14.33
C LEU A 133 0.58 11.83 15.85
N GLN A 134 0.26 10.64 16.37
CA GLN A 134 0.32 10.34 17.80
C GLN A 134 1.68 9.82 18.27
N HIS A 135 2.44 9.15 17.40
CA HIS A 135 3.57 8.33 17.85
C HIS A 135 4.88 8.56 17.10
N TYR A 136 4.89 9.33 16.01
CA TYR A 136 6.06 9.51 15.16
C TYR A 136 6.32 11.00 14.89
N ASP A 137 7.58 11.31 14.57
CA ASP A 137 7.93 12.59 13.97
C ASP A 137 7.41 12.63 12.53
N TYR A 138 6.65 13.67 12.21
CA TYR A 138 6.06 13.91 10.90
C TYR A 138 6.63 15.18 10.23
N THR A 139 7.78 15.67 10.68
CA THR A 139 8.42 16.87 10.10
C THR A 139 8.75 16.70 8.61
N SER A 140 9.06 15.47 8.17
CA SER A 140 9.33 15.16 6.75
C SER A 140 8.06 14.87 5.92
N LEU A 141 6.87 14.87 6.53
CA LEU A 141 5.63 14.59 5.85
C LEU A 141 5.23 15.76 4.94
N ILE A 142 5.05 15.47 3.65
CA ILE A 142 4.56 16.43 2.66
C ILE A 142 3.03 16.50 2.68
N GLY A 143 2.37 15.35 2.86
CA GLY A 143 0.91 15.28 2.94
C GLY A 143 0.37 13.86 2.83
N GLY A 144 -0.94 13.74 2.70
CA GLY A 144 -1.59 12.44 2.53
C GLY A 144 -3.00 12.54 1.98
N THR A 145 -3.52 11.40 1.54
CA THR A 145 -4.90 11.23 1.06
C THR A 145 -5.64 10.25 1.95
N GLU A 146 -6.92 10.50 2.22
CA GLU A 146 -7.82 9.58 2.93
C GLU A 146 -9.00 9.23 2.01
N GLU A 147 -9.21 7.93 1.78
CA GLU A 147 -10.21 7.42 0.84
C GLU A 147 -11.64 7.45 1.42
N THR A 148 -11.78 7.26 2.74
CA THR A 148 -13.08 7.00 3.36
C THR A 148 -13.65 8.21 4.08
N THR A 149 -14.98 8.31 4.08
CA THR A 149 -15.69 9.33 4.86
C THR A 149 -15.41 9.19 6.37
N THR A 150 -15.33 7.95 6.87
CA THR A 150 -15.04 7.69 8.28
C THR A 150 -13.66 8.21 8.67
N GLY A 151 -12.62 7.85 7.91
CA GLY A 151 -11.27 8.35 8.17
C GLY A 151 -11.20 9.87 8.06
N ALA A 152 -11.86 10.47 7.05
CA ALA A 152 -11.86 11.91 6.88
C ALA A 152 -12.50 12.65 8.07
N ASN A 153 -13.55 12.08 8.68
CA ASN A 153 -14.14 12.65 9.90
C ASN A 153 -13.19 12.55 11.09
N LEU A 154 -12.53 11.40 11.27
CA LEU A 154 -11.56 11.19 12.35
C LEU A 154 -10.33 12.11 12.29
N LEU A 155 -9.98 12.61 11.10
CA LEU A 155 -8.86 13.55 10.92
C LEU A 155 -9.25 15.02 11.12
N ARG A 156 -10.55 15.33 11.20
CA ARG A 156 -11.05 16.69 11.46
C ARG A 156 -11.30 16.96 12.95
N GLU A 157 -11.39 15.90 13.75
CA GLU A 157 -11.55 15.92 15.21
C GLU A 157 -10.20 16.08 15.90
#